data_AF-A0A250KBV6-F1
#
_entry.id   AF-A0A250KBV6-F1
#
_cell.length_a   1.000
_cell.length_b   1.000
_cell.length_c   1.000
_cell.angle_alpha   90.00
_cell.angle_beta   90.00
_cell.angle_gamma   90.00
#
_symmetry.space_group_name_H-M   'P 1'
#
loop_
_entity.id
_entity.type
_entity.pdbx_description
1 polymer ?
#
loop_
_entity_poly.entity_id
_entity_poly.type
_entity_poly.pdbx_seq_one_letter_code
_entity_poly.pdbx_strand_id
1 'polypeptide(L)'
;SLSPFLVPQDHLGDTATFYAMAVFMLFVFIFGTFINALTIACTIQYKKLRSHLNYILLNLAAANLLVSTVGSFTACCTFSFRYFIFGALACKIEGFMVTLGGMVSLWSLAVIAFERWLVICKPLGNFIFKPDHAIACCAFTWFFAVFASAPPLFGWSRYIPEGLQCSCGPDWYTTNNKYNNESYVMFLFCFCFAVPLTTIIFCYSQLLITLKMAAKAQAESASTQKAEREVTRMVVIMVLGFLVCWMPYASFALWVVNNRGQSFDLRFATIPSCFSKASAVYNPVIYVVFNKQFRTCMLAMMGMGG
;
A
#
# COMPACT_ATOMS: atom_id res chain seq x y z
N SER A 1 -23.19 22.78 9.14
CA SER A 1 -21.77 22.45 9.34
C SER A 1 -20.94 23.37 8.48
N LEU A 2 -19.67 23.59 8.84
CA LEU A 2 -18.73 24.32 7.99
C LEU A 2 -18.37 23.44 6.78
N SER A 3 -18.34 24.02 5.58
CA SER A 3 -18.00 23.28 4.36
C SER A 3 -16.49 22.97 4.32
N PRO A 4 -16.07 21.70 4.14
CA PRO A 4 -14.65 21.33 4.07
C PRO A 4 -13.94 21.87 2.83
N PHE A 5 -14.68 22.47 1.90
CA PHE A 5 -14.16 23.01 0.64
C PHE A 5 -14.06 24.54 0.61
N LEU A 6 -14.62 25.23 1.61
CA LEU A 6 -14.73 26.70 1.59
C LEU A 6 -14.01 27.38 2.74
N VAL A 7 -13.80 26.69 3.87
CA VAL A 7 -13.23 27.31 5.07
C VAL A 7 -12.29 26.36 5.82
N PRO A 8 -11.26 26.89 6.51
CA PRO A 8 -10.42 26.14 7.44
C PRO A 8 -11.21 25.33 8.48
N GLN A 9 -10.73 24.14 8.80
CA GLN A 9 -11.38 23.16 9.67
C GLN A 9 -10.80 23.17 11.09
N ASP A 10 -10.50 24.36 11.60
CA ASP A 10 -9.82 24.59 12.89
C ASP A 10 -10.59 24.06 14.11
N HIS A 11 -11.89 23.82 13.95
CA HIS A 11 -12.75 23.21 14.96
C HIS A 11 -12.54 21.70 15.11
N LEU A 12 -11.82 21.05 14.18
CA LEU A 12 -11.57 19.60 14.20
C LEU A 12 -10.23 19.22 14.85
N GLY A 13 -9.33 20.19 15.04
CA GLY A 13 -8.03 19.94 15.65
C GLY A 13 -7.16 21.17 15.74
N ASP A 14 -6.10 21.09 16.54
CA ASP A 14 -5.18 22.21 16.74
C ASP A 14 -4.39 22.49 15.47
N THR A 15 -4.09 23.76 15.21
CA THR A 15 -3.26 24.21 14.07
C THR A 15 -1.93 23.45 13.97
N ALA A 16 -1.32 23.12 15.11
CA ALA A 16 -0.10 22.31 15.17
C ALA A 16 -0.28 20.90 14.58
N THR A 17 -1.45 20.27 14.78
CA THR A 17 -1.76 18.94 14.23
C THR A 17 -1.82 19.00 12.70
N PHE A 18 -2.49 20.01 12.14
CA PHE A 18 -2.56 20.19 10.70
C PHE A 18 -1.17 20.39 10.08
N TYR A 19 -0.34 21.27 10.66
CA TYR A 19 1.02 21.47 10.14
C TYR A 19 1.93 20.27 10.32
N ALA A 20 1.81 19.52 11.42
CA ALA A 20 2.54 18.26 11.60
C ALA A 20 2.16 17.25 10.51
N MET A 21 0.87 17.12 10.18
CA MET A 21 0.39 16.26 9.10
C MET A 21 0.84 16.76 7.72
N ALA A 22 0.89 18.07 7.50
CA ALA A 22 1.42 18.66 6.27
C ALA A 22 2.90 18.29 6.07
N VAL A 23 3.74 18.46 7.10
CA VAL A 23 5.17 18.10 7.06
C VAL A 23 5.35 16.60 6.82
N PHE A 24 4.55 15.77 7.48
CA PHE A 24 4.58 14.32 7.26
C PHE A 24 4.19 13.96 5.83
N MET A 25 3.13 14.57 5.27
CA MET A 25 2.72 14.34 3.89
C MET A 25 3.74 14.84 2.87
N LEU A 26 4.41 15.96 3.15
CA LEU A 26 5.53 16.45 2.35
C LEU A 26 6.67 15.42 2.31
N PHE A 27 7.02 14.84 3.46
CA PHE A 27 8.00 13.76 3.54
C PHE A 27 7.58 12.56 2.68
N VAL A 28 6.34 12.08 2.81
CA VAL A 28 5.83 10.95 2.02
C VAL A 28 5.83 11.27 0.53
N PHE A 29 5.45 12.49 0.14
CA PHE A 29 5.49 12.94 -1.25
C PHE A 29 6.92 12.92 -1.82
N ILE A 30 7.87 13.56 -1.15
CA ILE A 30 9.25 13.69 -1.64
C ILE A 30 9.92 12.31 -1.69
N PHE A 31 9.99 11.61 -0.56
CA PHE A 31 10.72 10.35 -0.46
C PHE A 31 10.01 9.22 -1.20
N GLY A 32 8.67 9.17 -1.16
CA GLY A 32 7.87 8.19 -1.87
C GLY A 32 8.00 8.35 -3.38
N THR A 33 7.90 9.58 -3.88
CA THR A 33 8.07 9.83 -5.32
C THR A 33 9.50 9.51 -5.75
N PHE A 34 10.50 9.96 -5.00
CA PHE A 34 11.91 9.71 -5.31
C PHE A 34 12.25 8.21 -5.38
N ILE A 35 11.92 7.43 -4.35
CA ILE A 35 12.32 6.02 -4.30
C ILE A 35 11.60 5.17 -5.35
N ASN A 36 10.32 5.42 -5.61
CA ASN A 36 9.56 4.66 -6.61
C ASN A 36 9.98 5.06 -8.04
N ALA A 37 10.24 6.34 -8.31
CA ALA A 37 10.79 6.78 -9.59
C ALA A 37 12.17 6.17 -9.83
N LEU A 38 13.03 6.14 -8.81
CA LEU A 38 14.35 5.52 -8.89
C LEU A 38 14.26 4.00 -9.13
N THR A 39 13.29 3.31 -8.52
CA THR A 39 13.01 1.88 -8.78
C THR A 39 12.67 1.63 -10.25
N ILE A 40 11.80 2.45 -10.84
CA ILE A 40 11.45 2.35 -12.26
C ILE A 40 12.67 2.67 -13.13
N ALA A 41 13.35 3.78 -12.89
CA ALA A 41 14.53 4.21 -13.64
C ALA A 41 15.65 3.16 -13.61
N CYS A 42 15.95 2.59 -12.44
CA CYS A 42 16.94 1.52 -12.28
C CYS A 42 16.60 0.29 -13.13
N THR A 43 15.34 -0.12 -13.15
CA THR A 43 14.94 -1.31 -13.90
C THR A 43 14.98 -1.06 -15.41
N ILE A 44 14.68 0.16 -15.84
CA ILE A 44 14.88 0.58 -17.23
C ILE A 44 16.37 0.58 -17.58
N GLN A 45 17.23 1.16 -16.75
CA GLN A 45 18.67 1.25 -17.05
C GLN A 45 19.36 -0.13 -17.07
N TYR A 46 19.11 -0.97 -16.08
CA TYR A 46 19.84 -2.21 -15.90
C TYR A 46 19.04 -3.42 -16.41
N LYS A 47 19.41 -3.92 -17.60
CA LYS A 47 18.79 -5.12 -18.21
C LYS A 47 18.71 -6.32 -17.27
N LYS A 48 19.69 -6.50 -16.37
CA LYS A 48 19.70 -7.58 -15.37
C LYS A 48 18.49 -7.55 -14.43
N LEU A 49 17.91 -6.37 -14.18
CA LEU A 49 16.71 -6.22 -13.35
C LEU A 49 15.41 -6.51 -14.11
N ARG A 50 15.44 -6.71 -15.44
CA ARG A 50 14.22 -6.98 -16.23
C ARG A 50 13.84 -8.46 -16.21
N SER A 51 13.85 -9.06 -15.02
CA SER A 51 13.36 -10.43 -14.79
C SER A 51 11.87 -10.41 -14.47
N HIS A 52 11.19 -11.53 -14.74
CA HIS A 52 9.77 -11.69 -14.43
C HIS A 52 9.46 -11.45 -12.94
N LEU A 53 10.40 -11.77 -12.04
CA LEU A 53 10.28 -11.53 -10.59
C LEU A 53 10.22 -10.04 -10.22
N ASN A 54 10.76 -9.16 -11.07
CA ASN A 54 10.83 -7.73 -10.80
C ASN A 54 9.67 -6.94 -11.43
N TYR A 55 8.84 -7.56 -12.28
CA TYR A 55 7.69 -6.89 -12.89
C TYR A 55 6.65 -6.48 -11.85
N ILE A 56 6.43 -7.32 -10.83
CA ILE A 56 5.52 -6.99 -9.74
C ILE A 56 6.07 -5.89 -8.82
N LEU A 57 7.40 -5.77 -8.71
CA LEU A 57 8.03 -4.64 -8.00
C LEU A 57 7.87 -3.33 -8.76
N LEU A 58 7.93 -3.36 -10.09
CA LEU A 58 7.59 -2.21 -10.93
C LEU A 58 6.12 -1.84 -10.83
N ASN A 59 5.23 -2.84 -10.80
CA ASN A 59 3.80 -2.65 -10.61
C ASN A 59 3.50 -1.93 -9.29
N LEU A 60 4.13 -2.39 -8.21
CA LEU A 60 4.08 -1.76 -6.90
C LEU A 60 4.63 -0.33 -6.93
N ALA A 61 5.73 -0.09 -7.64
CA ALA A 61 6.32 1.25 -7.76
C ALA A 61 5.39 2.23 -8.51
N ALA A 62 4.75 1.77 -9.59
CA ALA A 62 3.78 2.57 -10.33
C ALA A 62 2.55 2.91 -9.46
N ALA A 63 2.04 1.95 -8.70
CA ALA A 63 0.93 2.18 -7.77
C ALA A 63 1.28 3.17 -6.66
N ASN A 64 2.47 3.03 -6.05
CA ASN A 64 2.95 3.95 -5.03
C ASN A 64 3.19 5.37 -5.55
N LEU A 65 3.60 5.53 -6.82
CA LEU A 65 3.70 6.85 -7.45
C LEU A 65 2.34 7.53 -7.55
N LEU A 66 1.26 6.79 -7.85
CA LEU A 66 -0.09 7.36 -7.83
C LEU A 66 -0.45 7.87 -6.42
N VAL A 67 -0.17 7.07 -5.38
CA VAL A 67 -0.44 7.44 -3.99
C VAL A 67 0.39 8.64 -3.55
N SER A 68 1.68 8.70 -3.89
CA SER A 68 2.55 9.81 -3.46
C SER A 68 2.25 11.10 -4.23
N THR A 69 2.11 11.03 -5.55
CA THR A 69 1.95 12.23 -6.42
C THR A 69 0.55 12.81 -6.40
N VAL A 70 -0.48 12.00 -6.24
CA VAL A 70 -1.87 12.48 -6.13
C VAL A 70 -2.24 12.61 -4.65
N GLY A 71 -2.17 11.52 -3.89
CA GLY A 71 -2.61 11.51 -2.49
C GLY A 71 -1.76 12.39 -1.57
N SER A 72 -0.47 12.07 -1.43
CA SER A 72 0.39 12.76 -0.46
C SER A 72 0.66 14.21 -0.84
N PHE A 73 0.79 14.53 -2.13
CA PHE A 73 0.90 15.92 -2.59
C PHE A 73 -0.37 16.73 -2.28
N THR A 74 -1.55 16.22 -2.67
CA THR A 74 -2.83 16.90 -2.38
C THR A 74 -3.00 17.08 -0.87
N ALA A 75 -2.77 16.04 -0.08
CA ALA A 75 -2.87 16.08 1.38
C ALA A 75 -1.88 17.10 1.98
N CYS A 76 -0.63 17.17 1.50
CA CYS A 76 0.34 18.17 1.94
C CYS A 76 -0.19 19.60 1.78
N CYS A 77 -0.73 19.92 0.61
CA CYS A 77 -1.29 21.23 0.33
C CYS A 77 -2.50 21.50 1.24
N THR A 78 -3.50 20.62 1.26
CA THR A 78 -4.74 20.82 2.01
C THR A 78 -4.54 20.87 3.53
N PHE A 79 -3.61 20.09 4.09
CA PHE A 79 -3.21 20.22 5.50
C PHE A 79 -2.55 21.58 5.79
N SER A 80 -1.75 22.11 4.85
CA SER A 80 -1.12 23.43 5.01
C SER A 80 -2.15 24.58 5.06
N PHE A 81 -3.25 24.44 4.30
CA PHE A 81 -4.35 25.40 4.32
C PHE A 81 -5.43 25.07 5.36
N ARG A 82 -5.37 23.88 5.99
CA ARG A 82 -6.32 23.36 7.00
C ARG A 82 -7.73 23.06 6.49
N TYR A 83 -7.90 22.94 5.17
CA TYR A 83 -9.14 22.50 4.52
C TYR A 83 -8.86 21.99 3.09
N PHE A 84 -9.86 21.37 2.47
CA PHE A 84 -9.72 20.81 1.13
C PHE A 84 -9.86 21.87 0.02
N ILE A 85 -8.77 22.57 -0.27
CA ILE A 85 -8.74 23.73 -1.18
C ILE A 85 -9.10 23.42 -2.64
N PHE A 86 -8.92 22.17 -3.09
CA PHE A 86 -9.07 21.81 -4.51
C PHE A 86 -10.53 21.50 -4.92
N GLY A 87 -11.47 21.60 -3.98
CA GLY A 87 -12.89 21.39 -4.24
C GLY A 87 -13.32 19.92 -4.40
N ALA A 88 -14.63 19.73 -4.60
CA ALA A 88 -15.25 18.41 -4.54
C ALA A 88 -14.83 17.46 -5.68
N LEU A 89 -14.54 17.98 -6.88
CA LEU A 89 -14.09 17.14 -7.99
C LEU A 89 -12.71 16.56 -7.72
N ALA A 90 -11.76 17.39 -7.28
CA ALA A 90 -10.43 16.93 -6.92
C ALA A 90 -10.45 15.93 -5.75
N CYS A 91 -11.37 16.10 -4.79
CA CYS A 91 -11.57 15.13 -3.71
C CYS A 91 -11.97 13.73 -4.23
N LYS A 92 -12.86 13.68 -5.23
CA LYS A 92 -13.22 12.40 -5.88
C LYS A 92 -12.03 11.79 -6.62
N ILE A 93 -11.24 12.61 -7.30
CA ILE A 93 -10.04 12.16 -8.03
C ILE A 93 -8.99 11.63 -7.05
N GLU A 94 -8.69 12.36 -5.98
CA GLU A 94 -7.75 11.95 -4.93
C GLU A 94 -8.22 10.63 -4.30
N GLY A 95 -9.46 10.57 -3.83
CA GLY A 95 -10.02 9.37 -3.20
C GLY A 95 -9.94 8.15 -4.12
N PHE A 96 -10.32 8.31 -5.40
CA PHE A 96 -10.23 7.25 -6.40
C PHE A 96 -8.79 6.80 -6.64
N MET A 97 -7.88 7.73 -6.93
CA MET A 97 -6.48 7.40 -7.28
C MET A 97 -5.72 6.80 -6.10
N VAL A 98 -5.93 7.32 -4.88
CA VAL A 98 -5.33 6.78 -3.66
C VAL A 98 -5.87 5.39 -3.35
N THR A 99 -7.19 5.18 -3.48
CA THR A 99 -7.78 3.84 -3.31
C THR A 99 -7.22 2.89 -4.35
N LEU A 100 -7.22 3.28 -5.63
CA LEU A 100 -6.69 2.46 -6.72
C LEU A 100 -5.23 2.06 -6.48
N GLY A 101 -4.36 3.04 -6.22
CA GLY A 101 -2.94 2.79 -5.94
C GLY A 101 -2.76 1.93 -4.68
N GLY A 102 -3.51 2.20 -3.61
CA GLY A 102 -3.51 1.38 -2.41
C GLY A 102 -3.88 -0.08 -2.67
N MET A 103 -4.93 -0.32 -3.45
CA MET A 103 -5.38 -1.67 -3.81
C MET A 103 -4.39 -2.39 -4.71
N VAL A 104 -3.82 -1.73 -5.72
CA VAL A 104 -2.79 -2.33 -6.58
C VAL A 104 -1.57 -2.70 -5.74
N SER A 105 -1.12 -1.82 -4.85
CA SER A 105 0.01 -2.07 -3.95
C SER A 105 -0.26 -3.28 -3.06
N LEU A 106 -1.45 -3.34 -2.44
CA LEU A 106 -1.86 -4.41 -1.54
C LEU A 106 -1.93 -5.78 -2.24
N TRP A 107 -2.57 -5.85 -3.40
CA TRP A 107 -2.62 -7.08 -4.20
C TRP A 107 -1.24 -7.46 -4.73
N SER A 108 -0.38 -6.49 -5.04
CA SER A 108 1.01 -6.77 -5.45
C SER A 108 1.80 -7.47 -4.34
N LEU A 109 1.62 -7.07 -3.08
CA LEU A 109 2.25 -7.76 -1.94
C LEU A 109 1.77 -9.22 -1.82
N ALA A 110 0.47 -9.47 -2.01
CA ALA A 110 -0.10 -10.82 -1.98
C ALA A 110 0.41 -11.69 -3.14
N VAL A 111 0.50 -11.12 -4.36
CA VAL A 111 1.09 -11.79 -5.52
C VAL A 111 2.56 -12.13 -5.27
N ILE A 112 3.35 -11.21 -4.70
CA ILE A 112 4.77 -11.48 -4.36
C ILE A 112 4.89 -12.62 -3.36
N ALA A 113 4.00 -12.70 -2.36
CA ALA A 113 3.99 -13.80 -1.40
C ALA A 113 3.63 -15.12 -2.08
N PHE A 114 2.60 -15.13 -2.92
CA PHE A 114 2.16 -16.29 -3.68
C PHE A 114 3.21 -16.80 -4.65
N GLU A 115 3.82 -15.91 -5.44
CA GLU A 115 4.89 -16.23 -6.37
C GLU A 115 6.07 -16.92 -5.67
N ARG A 116 6.53 -16.35 -4.55
CA ARG A 116 7.64 -16.93 -3.76
C ARG A 116 7.29 -18.29 -3.20
N TRP A 117 6.07 -18.44 -2.68
CA TRP A 117 5.59 -19.74 -2.21
C TRP A 117 5.54 -20.76 -3.35
N LEU A 118 5.01 -20.39 -4.50
CA LEU A 118 4.91 -21.26 -5.67
C LEU A 118 6.30 -21.72 -6.13
N VAL A 119 7.23 -20.79 -6.35
CA VAL A 119 8.57 -21.08 -6.87
C VAL A 119 9.43 -21.88 -5.89
N ILE A 120 9.29 -21.64 -4.58
CA ILE A 120 10.19 -22.24 -3.57
C ILE A 120 9.59 -23.48 -2.92
N CYS A 121 8.30 -23.45 -2.53
CA CYS A 121 7.67 -24.55 -1.79
C CYS A 121 7.06 -25.63 -2.70
N LYS A 122 6.74 -25.26 -3.94
CA LYS A 122 6.11 -26.16 -4.89
C LYS A 122 6.97 -26.24 -6.16
N PRO A 123 8.02 -27.08 -6.17
CA PRO A 123 8.65 -27.46 -7.42
C PRO A 123 7.62 -28.27 -8.22
N LEU A 124 6.76 -27.57 -8.97
CA LEU A 124 5.65 -28.10 -9.76
C LEU A 124 6.16 -28.84 -11.00
N GLY A 125 7.09 -29.78 -10.83
CA GLY A 125 7.76 -30.50 -11.91
C GLY A 125 8.31 -29.54 -12.97
N ASN A 126 7.68 -29.52 -14.14
CA ASN A 126 8.07 -28.71 -15.31
C ASN A 126 7.48 -27.29 -15.34
N PHE A 127 6.68 -26.88 -14.35
CA PHE A 127 6.10 -25.54 -14.33
C PHE A 127 7.18 -24.50 -13.98
N ILE A 128 7.47 -23.63 -14.94
CA ILE A 128 8.39 -22.50 -14.79
C ILE A 128 7.55 -21.23 -14.81
N PHE A 129 7.78 -20.35 -13.83
CA PHE A 129 7.14 -19.04 -13.80
C PHE A 129 7.70 -18.18 -14.95
N LYS A 130 6.85 -17.85 -15.93
CA LYS A 130 7.21 -17.13 -17.15
C LYS A 130 6.84 -15.65 -17.05
N PRO A 131 7.43 -14.78 -17.90
CA PRO A 131 7.03 -13.38 -18.00
C PRO A 131 5.53 -13.17 -18.20
N ASP A 132 4.87 -14.03 -18.99
CA ASP A 132 3.42 -13.94 -19.24
C ASP A 132 2.61 -14.11 -17.95
N HIS A 133 3.03 -15.01 -17.06
CA HIS A 133 2.40 -15.18 -15.75
C HIS A 133 2.59 -13.93 -14.88
N ALA A 134 3.77 -13.32 -14.90
CA ALA A 134 4.04 -12.08 -14.15
C ALA A 134 3.17 -10.93 -14.64
N ILE A 135 3.04 -10.76 -15.97
CA ILE A 135 2.19 -9.71 -16.57
C ILE A 135 0.72 -9.97 -16.24
N ALA A 136 0.27 -11.23 -16.32
CA ALA A 136 -1.09 -11.61 -15.94
C ALA A 136 -1.38 -11.28 -14.47
N CYS A 137 -0.42 -11.53 -13.56
CA CYS A 137 -0.54 -11.13 -12.16
C CYS A 137 -0.60 -9.61 -11.99
N CYS A 138 0.19 -8.83 -12.73
CA CYS A 138 0.08 -7.37 -12.72
C CYS A 138 -1.31 -6.93 -13.19
N ALA A 139 -1.79 -7.43 -14.34
CA ALA A 139 -3.12 -7.12 -14.86
C ALA A 139 -4.24 -7.49 -13.86
N PHE A 140 -4.11 -8.63 -13.19
CA PHE A 140 -5.00 -9.05 -12.10
C PHE A 140 -5.07 -7.99 -10.99
N THR A 141 -3.92 -7.48 -10.52
CA THR A 141 -3.93 -6.46 -9.45
C THR A 141 -4.67 -5.19 -9.85
N TRP A 142 -4.49 -4.71 -11.09
CA TRP A 142 -5.18 -3.52 -11.60
C TRP A 142 -6.68 -3.76 -11.79
N PHE A 143 -7.06 -4.92 -12.33
CA PHE A 143 -8.45 -5.29 -12.50
C PHE A 143 -9.20 -5.27 -11.17
N PHE A 144 -8.67 -5.94 -10.14
CA PHE A 144 -9.31 -5.96 -8.83
C PHE A 144 -9.23 -4.62 -8.11
N ALA A 145 -8.18 -3.84 -8.33
CA ALA A 145 -8.09 -2.49 -7.79
C ALA A 145 -9.16 -1.56 -8.39
N VAL A 146 -9.37 -1.59 -9.70
CA VAL A 146 -10.44 -0.82 -10.37
C VAL A 146 -11.81 -1.32 -9.92
N PHE A 147 -12.01 -2.63 -9.86
CA PHE A 147 -13.26 -3.21 -9.37
C PHE A 147 -13.59 -2.76 -7.94
N ALA A 148 -12.57 -2.57 -7.11
CA ALA A 148 -12.72 -2.09 -5.75
C ALA A 148 -12.87 -0.56 -5.64
N SER A 149 -12.16 0.24 -6.45
CA SER A 149 -12.13 1.71 -6.32
C SER A 149 -13.15 2.44 -7.18
N ALA A 150 -13.67 1.84 -8.25
CA ALA A 150 -14.66 2.44 -9.13
C ALA A 150 -16.06 2.60 -8.50
N PRO A 151 -16.60 1.66 -7.69
CA PRO A 151 -18.00 1.73 -7.24
C PRO A 151 -18.44 3.03 -6.54
N PRO A 152 -17.59 3.69 -5.71
CA PRO A 152 -17.93 5.00 -5.13
C PRO A 152 -18.17 6.12 -6.14
N LEU A 153 -17.69 5.98 -7.37
CA LEU A 153 -17.97 6.92 -8.47
C LEU A 153 -19.36 6.71 -9.07
N PHE A 154 -19.92 5.51 -8.94
CA PHE A 154 -21.20 5.10 -9.53
C PHE A 154 -22.32 4.91 -8.50
N GLY A 155 -22.10 5.33 -7.26
CA GLY A 155 -23.14 5.39 -6.23
C GLY A 155 -23.16 4.23 -5.24
N TRP A 156 -22.21 3.29 -5.31
CA TRP A 156 -21.97 2.34 -4.23
C TRP A 156 -20.83 2.84 -3.34
N SER A 157 -21.19 3.43 -2.21
CA SER A 157 -20.41 4.41 -1.45
C SER A 157 -20.17 5.72 -2.20
N ARG A 158 -19.25 6.55 -1.70
CA ARG A 158 -18.84 7.84 -2.27
C ARG A 158 -17.49 8.26 -1.71
N TYR A 159 -16.73 9.03 -2.49
CA TYR A 159 -15.51 9.69 -2.01
C TYR A 159 -15.83 11.03 -1.34
N ILE A 160 -15.39 11.19 -0.09
CA ILE A 160 -15.61 12.38 0.73
C ILE A 160 -14.34 12.75 1.50
N PRO A 161 -14.21 13.99 1.99
CA PRO A 161 -13.12 14.34 2.89
C PRO A 161 -13.22 13.54 4.20
N GLU A 162 -12.10 12.95 4.61
CA GLU A 162 -12.00 12.06 5.75
C GLU A 162 -11.20 12.68 6.91
N GLY A 163 -11.49 12.24 8.14
CA GLY A 163 -10.82 12.75 9.34
C GLY A 163 -10.88 14.27 9.46
N LEU A 164 -9.72 14.92 9.58
CA LEU A 164 -9.54 16.38 9.62
C LEU A 164 -9.95 17.10 8.30
N GLN A 165 -10.58 16.38 7.36
CA GLN A 165 -11.14 16.89 6.11
C GLN A 165 -10.09 17.46 5.13
N CYS A 166 -8.84 17.01 5.25
CA CYS A 166 -7.73 17.40 4.37
C CYS A 166 -7.31 16.28 3.41
N SER A 167 -7.84 15.08 3.51
CA SER A 167 -7.63 14.01 2.53
C SER A 167 -8.99 13.39 2.20
N CYS A 168 -9.10 12.76 1.05
CA CYS A 168 -10.33 12.12 0.61
C CYS A 168 -10.18 10.60 0.52
N GLY A 169 -11.23 9.92 0.97
CA GLY A 169 -11.33 8.47 0.98
C GLY A 169 -12.79 8.04 0.87
N PRO A 170 -13.06 6.73 0.82
CA PRO A 170 -14.44 6.24 0.83
C PRO A 170 -15.20 6.68 2.08
N ASP A 171 -16.52 6.77 1.97
CA ASP A 171 -17.38 7.16 3.09
C ASP A 171 -17.64 5.95 4.00
N TRP A 172 -16.87 5.87 5.08
CA TRP A 172 -17.04 4.88 6.14
C TRP A 172 -17.89 5.40 7.32
N TYR A 173 -18.22 6.70 7.34
CA TYR A 173 -18.83 7.37 8.49
C TYR A 173 -20.35 7.37 8.42
N THR A 174 -20.89 7.60 7.23
CA THR A 174 -22.32 7.80 7.06
C THR A 174 -23.01 6.45 6.91
N THR A 175 -24.01 6.17 7.74
CA THR A 175 -24.80 4.93 7.73
C THR A 175 -26.24 5.20 7.29
N ASN A 176 -27.01 4.15 7.00
CA ASN A 176 -28.44 4.25 6.62
C ASN A 176 -28.73 5.30 5.53
N ASN A 177 -27.95 5.29 4.45
CA ASN A 177 -28.11 6.23 3.34
C ASN A 177 -28.23 5.52 1.98
N LYS A 178 -28.60 6.28 0.94
CA LYS A 178 -28.81 5.77 -0.43
C LYS A 178 -27.58 5.16 -1.09
N TYR A 179 -26.38 5.38 -0.55
CA TYR A 179 -25.11 4.91 -1.13
C TYR A 179 -24.69 3.54 -0.60
N ASN A 180 -25.41 2.96 0.35
CA ASN A 180 -25.11 1.63 0.92
C ASN A 180 -23.66 1.48 1.42
N ASN A 181 -23.11 2.54 2.03
CA ASN A 181 -21.72 2.62 2.50
C ASN A 181 -21.28 1.38 3.29
N GLU A 182 -22.12 0.88 4.19
CA GLU A 182 -21.84 -0.26 5.07
C GLU A 182 -21.46 -1.52 4.28
N SER A 183 -22.24 -1.83 3.25
CA SER A 183 -21.98 -2.99 2.39
C SER A 183 -20.66 -2.85 1.62
N TYR A 184 -20.32 -1.62 1.21
CA TYR A 184 -19.05 -1.32 0.55
C TYR A 184 -17.87 -1.44 1.52
N VAL A 185 -18.01 -0.96 2.76
CA VAL A 185 -16.98 -1.12 3.80
C VAL A 185 -16.70 -2.60 4.05
N MET A 186 -17.76 -3.40 4.22
CA MET A 186 -17.63 -4.85 4.42
C MET A 186 -16.99 -5.54 3.22
N PHE A 187 -17.37 -5.13 2.00
CA PHE A 187 -16.73 -5.61 0.78
C PHE A 187 -15.22 -5.32 0.78
N LEU A 188 -14.80 -4.08 1.05
CA LEU A 188 -13.39 -3.72 1.09
C LEU A 188 -12.64 -4.46 2.22
N PHE A 189 -13.25 -4.63 3.39
CA PHE A 189 -12.61 -5.40 4.44
C PHE A 189 -12.40 -6.87 4.04
N CYS A 190 -13.45 -7.55 3.57
CA CYS A 190 -13.36 -8.97 3.22
C CYS A 190 -12.45 -9.20 2.00
N PHE A 191 -12.69 -8.46 0.93
CA PHE A 191 -12.05 -8.71 -0.36
C PHE A 191 -10.69 -8.01 -0.49
N CYS A 192 -10.56 -6.79 0.04
CA CYS A 192 -9.36 -5.98 -0.14
C CYS A 192 -8.42 -5.97 1.07
N PHE A 193 -8.80 -6.56 2.20
CA PHE A 193 -7.90 -6.69 3.35
C PHE A 193 -7.75 -8.14 3.79
N ALA A 194 -8.85 -8.83 4.12
CA ALA A 194 -8.79 -10.19 4.67
C ALA A 194 -8.22 -11.21 3.67
N VAL A 195 -8.73 -11.26 2.43
CA VAL A 195 -8.22 -12.22 1.42
C VAL A 195 -6.72 -12.03 1.14
N PRO A 196 -6.22 -10.80 0.88
CA PRO A 196 -4.79 -10.58 0.69
C PRO A 196 -3.95 -10.89 1.93
N LEU A 197 -4.40 -10.50 3.12
CA LEU A 197 -3.72 -10.81 4.37
C LEU A 197 -3.62 -12.32 4.61
N THR A 198 -4.71 -13.06 4.45
CA THR A 198 -4.73 -14.53 4.58
C THR A 198 -3.81 -15.18 3.56
N THR A 199 -3.80 -14.68 2.32
CA THR A 199 -2.89 -15.16 1.26
C THR A 199 -1.43 -14.95 1.66
N ILE A 200 -1.08 -13.75 2.13
CA ILE A 200 0.28 -13.41 2.57
C ILE A 200 0.71 -14.31 3.74
N ILE A 201 -0.12 -14.44 4.78
CA ILE A 201 0.16 -15.27 5.95
C ILE A 201 0.36 -16.72 5.52
N PHE A 202 -0.57 -17.29 4.77
CA PHE A 202 -0.48 -18.68 4.32
C PHE A 202 0.79 -18.95 3.51
N CYS A 203 1.04 -18.14 2.48
CA CYS A 203 2.18 -18.32 1.58
C CYS A 203 3.51 -18.21 2.33
N TYR A 204 3.63 -17.22 3.21
CA TYR A 204 4.86 -17.03 3.98
C TYR A 204 5.03 -18.03 5.12
N SER A 205 3.97 -18.49 5.77
CA SER A 205 4.07 -19.59 6.74
C SER A 205 4.63 -20.85 6.08
N GLN A 206 4.10 -21.22 4.91
CA GLN A 206 4.59 -22.37 4.15
C GLN A 206 6.04 -22.16 3.69
N LEU A 207 6.38 -20.96 3.20
CA LEU A 207 7.75 -20.60 2.83
C LEU A 207 8.74 -20.79 3.97
N LEU A 208 8.42 -20.27 5.15
CA LEU A 208 9.27 -20.38 6.33
C LEU A 208 9.43 -21.82 6.79
N ILE A 209 8.36 -22.63 6.74
CA ILE A 209 8.43 -24.05 7.08
C ILE A 209 9.38 -24.78 6.11
N THR A 210 9.20 -24.60 4.79
CA THR A 210 10.05 -25.22 3.78
C THR A 210 11.52 -24.81 3.94
N LEU A 211 11.80 -23.52 4.14
CA LEU A 211 13.17 -23.03 4.30
C LEU A 211 13.82 -23.57 5.57
N LYS A 212 13.08 -23.65 6.69
CA LYS A 212 13.59 -24.26 7.94
C LYS A 212 13.89 -25.74 7.77
N MET A 213 13.04 -26.49 7.04
CA MET A 213 13.29 -27.89 6.74
C MET A 213 14.54 -28.06 5.87
N ALA A 214 14.71 -27.24 4.83
CA ALA A 214 15.89 -27.27 3.97
C ALA A 214 17.17 -26.89 4.73
N ALA A 215 17.12 -25.87 5.58
CA ALA A 215 18.25 -25.47 6.43
C ALA A 215 18.62 -26.57 7.45
N LYS A 216 17.64 -27.30 8.00
CA LYS A 216 17.88 -28.46 8.87
C LYS A 216 18.50 -29.63 8.11
N ALA A 217 18.03 -29.90 6.89
CA ALA A 217 18.58 -30.97 6.05
C ALA A 217 20.03 -30.67 5.60
N GLN A 218 20.37 -29.39 5.40
CA GLN A 218 21.70 -28.92 5.05
C GLN A 218 22.34 -28.15 6.22
N ALA A 219 22.38 -28.75 7.40
CA ALA A 219 22.85 -28.09 8.63
C ALA A 219 24.30 -27.59 8.54
N GLU A 220 25.15 -28.25 7.74
CA GLU A 220 26.55 -27.88 7.55
C GLU A 220 26.75 -26.71 6.56
N SER A 221 25.73 -26.37 5.77
CA SER A 221 25.82 -25.31 4.77
C SER A 221 25.54 -23.94 5.38
N ALA A 222 26.61 -23.21 5.70
CA ALA A 222 26.52 -21.83 6.18
C ALA A 222 25.80 -20.90 5.18
N SER A 223 25.91 -21.16 3.87
CA SER A 223 25.21 -20.38 2.83
C SER A 223 23.70 -20.62 2.85
N THR A 224 23.25 -21.87 3.05
CA THR A 224 21.82 -22.22 3.16
C THR A 224 21.21 -21.59 4.41
N GLN A 225 21.90 -21.66 5.55
CA GLN A 225 21.44 -21.02 6.79
C GLN A 225 21.35 -19.49 6.67
N LYS A 226 22.34 -18.87 6.02
CA LYS A 226 22.32 -17.42 5.76
C LYS A 226 21.14 -17.02 4.87
N ALA A 227 20.90 -17.77 3.80
CA ALA A 227 19.78 -17.52 2.90
C ALA A 227 18.43 -17.65 3.61
N GLU A 228 18.24 -18.69 4.43
CA GLU A 228 17.04 -18.84 5.27
C GLU A 228 16.84 -17.61 6.17
N ARG A 229 17.87 -17.21 6.92
CA ARG A 229 17.77 -16.06 7.84
C ARG A 229 17.46 -14.75 7.11
N GLU A 230 18.06 -14.51 5.94
CA GLU A 230 17.81 -13.31 5.13
C GLU A 230 16.37 -13.28 4.60
N VAL A 231 15.87 -14.41 4.10
CA VAL A 231 14.48 -14.51 3.61
C VAL A 231 13.49 -14.39 4.76
N THR A 232 13.72 -15.07 5.87
CA THR A 232 12.87 -14.99 7.08
C THR A 232 12.77 -13.55 7.58
N ARG A 233 13.91 -12.84 7.68
CA ARG A 233 13.94 -11.43 8.09
C ARG A 233 13.13 -10.55 7.14
N MET A 234 13.29 -10.73 5.83
CA MET A 234 12.54 -9.97 4.83
C MET A 234 11.03 -10.22 4.95
N VAL A 235 10.61 -11.48 5.05
CA VAL A 235 9.21 -11.88 5.20
C VAL A 235 8.57 -11.24 6.42
N VAL A 236 9.22 -11.35 7.59
CA VAL A 236 8.70 -10.76 8.84
C VAL A 236 8.52 -9.25 8.70
N ILE A 237 9.51 -8.56 8.14
CA ILE A 237 9.45 -7.11 7.96
C ILE A 237 8.34 -6.71 6.99
N MET A 238 8.13 -7.47 5.92
CA MET A 238 7.05 -7.21 4.96
C MET A 238 5.66 -7.39 5.59
N VAL A 239 5.46 -8.45 6.38
CA VAL A 239 4.19 -8.70 7.08
C VAL A 239 3.94 -7.60 8.13
N LEU A 240 4.95 -7.26 8.93
CA LEU A 240 4.83 -6.18 9.91
C LEU A 240 4.54 -4.84 9.23
N GLY A 241 5.22 -4.53 8.11
CA GLY A 241 4.97 -3.33 7.32
C GLY A 241 3.55 -3.27 6.76
N PHE A 242 3.01 -4.41 6.32
CA PHE A 242 1.60 -4.51 5.90
C PHE A 242 0.66 -4.20 7.06
N LEU A 243 0.84 -4.85 8.22
CA LEU A 243 -0.03 -4.69 9.37
C LEU A 243 0.03 -3.25 9.91
N VAL A 244 1.21 -2.67 10.08
CA VAL A 244 1.38 -1.32 10.65
C VAL A 244 0.63 -0.25 9.84
N CYS A 245 0.44 -0.45 8.54
CA CYS A 245 -0.07 0.63 7.68
C CYS A 245 -1.51 0.42 7.23
N TRP A 246 -1.92 -0.83 7.08
CA TRP A 246 -3.29 -1.15 6.66
C TRP A 246 -4.19 -1.56 7.81
N MET A 247 -3.66 -2.23 8.84
CA MET A 247 -4.47 -2.69 9.97
C MET A 247 -5.10 -1.53 10.74
N PRO A 248 -4.41 -0.42 11.07
CA PRO A 248 -5.06 0.68 11.77
C PRO A 248 -6.25 1.26 10.99
N TYR A 249 -6.11 1.40 9.67
CA TYR A 249 -7.17 1.95 8.82
C TYR A 249 -8.34 0.98 8.68
N ALA A 250 -8.06 -0.30 8.44
CA ALA A 250 -9.08 -1.35 8.34
C ALA A 250 -9.84 -1.54 9.67
N SER A 251 -9.12 -1.58 10.80
CA SER A 251 -9.71 -1.69 12.13
C SER A 251 -10.56 -0.48 12.48
N PHE A 252 -10.12 0.73 12.14
CA PHE A 252 -10.90 1.94 12.33
C PHE A 252 -12.19 1.92 11.49
N ALA A 253 -12.10 1.60 10.20
CA ALA A 253 -13.26 1.51 9.32
C ALA A 253 -14.29 0.49 9.82
N LEU A 254 -13.84 -0.69 10.26
CA LEU A 254 -14.71 -1.70 10.87
C LEU A 254 -15.34 -1.23 12.18
N TRP A 255 -14.56 -0.56 13.04
CA TRP A 255 -15.06 -0.06 14.31
C TRP A 255 -16.19 0.95 14.09
N VAL A 256 -16.03 1.88 13.14
CA VAL A 256 -17.04 2.89 12.81
C VAL A 256 -18.34 2.24 12.30
N VAL A 257 -18.24 1.21 11.45
CA VAL A 257 -19.43 0.50 10.93
C VAL A 257 -20.16 -0.31 12.00
N ASN A 258 -19.43 -0.85 12.99
CA ASN A 258 -20.00 -1.64 14.08
C ASN A 258 -20.52 -0.77 15.25
N ASN A 259 -19.98 0.43 15.45
CA ASN A 259 -20.32 1.32 16.56
C ASN A 259 -21.05 2.57 16.08
N ARG A 260 -22.15 2.36 15.37
CA ARG A 260 -22.90 3.43 14.68
C ARG A 260 -23.43 4.46 15.67
N GLY A 261 -23.30 5.73 15.31
CA GLY A 261 -23.79 6.86 16.12
C GLY A 261 -22.90 7.22 17.31
N GLN A 262 -21.83 6.46 17.56
CA GLN A 262 -20.83 6.83 18.56
C GLN A 262 -19.97 7.98 18.04
N SER A 263 -19.76 8.99 18.87
CA SER A 263 -18.79 10.05 18.60
C SER A 263 -17.38 9.51 18.74
N PHE A 264 -16.49 9.89 17.82
CA PHE A 264 -15.07 9.59 17.88
C PHE A 264 -14.28 10.82 17.48
N ASP A 265 -13.03 10.89 17.95
CA ASP A 265 -12.11 11.94 17.51
C ASP A 265 -11.66 11.67 16.07
N LEU A 266 -11.81 12.66 15.18
CA LEU A 266 -11.43 12.59 13.76
C LEU A 266 -9.92 12.40 13.55
N ARG A 267 -9.10 12.63 14.57
CA ARG A 267 -7.68 12.24 14.58
C ARG A 267 -7.50 10.73 14.42
N PHE A 268 -8.42 9.91 14.96
CA PHE A 268 -8.41 8.45 14.79
C PHE A 268 -8.74 8.00 13.36
N ALA A 269 -9.35 8.84 12.54
CA ALA A 269 -9.48 8.61 11.10
C ALA A 269 -8.24 9.10 10.32
N THR A 270 -7.75 10.28 10.71
CA THR A 270 -6.68 10.98 9.99
C THR A 270 -5.36 10.25 10.10
N ILE A 271 -4.95 9.86 11.32
CA ILE A 271 -3.66 9.23 11.55
C ILE A 271 -3.54 7.93 10.75
N PRO A 272 -4.48 6.96 10.82
CA PRO A 272 -4.41 5.76 9.99
C PRO A 272 -4.43 6.02 8.48
N SER A 273 -5.23 6.99 8.00
CA SER A 273 -5.22 7.38 6.58
C SER A 273 -3.85 7.94 6.15
N CYS A 274 -3.19 8.69 7.02
CA CYS A 274 -1.86 9.21 6.75
C CYS A 274 -0.80 8.10 6.75
N PHE A 275 -0.84 7.20 7.73
CA PHE A 275 0.08 6.07 7.83
C PHE A 275 -0.06 5.08 6.67
N SER A 276 -1.27 4.84 6.17
CA SER A 276 -1.47 3.99 4.99
C SER A 276 -0.76 4.59 3.76
N LYS A 277 -0.81 5.92 3.56
CA LYS A 277 -0.08 6.60 2.47
C LYS A 277 1.45 6.47 2.60
N ALA A 278 1.98 6.35 3.82
CA ALA A 278 3.41 6.11 4.05
C ALA A 278 3.90 4.77 3.47
N SER A 279 2.99 3.87 3.08
CA SER A 279 3.31 2.65 2.32
C SER A 279 3.99 2.91 1.00
N ALA A 280 3.81 4.09 0.41
CA ALA A 280 4.56 4.50 -0.76
C ALA A 280 6.08 4.60 -0.48
N VAL A 281 6.50 4.84 0.76
CA VAL A 281 7.91 4.98 1.13
C VAL A 281 8.51 3.66 1.60
N TYR A 282 7.95 3.07 2.65
CA TYR A 282 8.63 1.94 3.31
C TYR A 282 8.56 0.65 2.50
N ASN A 283 7.51 0.42 1.69
CA ASN A 283 7.42 -0.79 0.86
C ASN A 283 8.65 -0.87 -0.07
N PRO A 284 8.93 0.13 -0.93
CA PRO A 284 10.15 0.16 -1.73
C PRO A 284 11.42 0.07 -0.91
N VAL A 285 11.53 0.76 0.23
CA VAL A 285 12.73 0.69 1.10
C VAL A 285 13.02 -0.75 1.51
N ILE A 286 12.00 -1.50 1.94
CA ILE A 286 12.13 -2.92 2.29
C ILE A 286 12.66 -3.68 1.07
N TYR A 287 12.02 -3.57 -0.09
CA TYR A 287 12.45 -4.31 -1.28
C TYR A 287 13.87 -3.96 -1.73
N VAL A 288 14.24 -2.69 -1.72
CA VAL A 288 15.58 -2.23 -2.10
C VAL A 288 16.63 -2.73 -1.11
N VAL A 289 16.35 -2.69 0.20
CA VAL A 289 17.31 -3.15 1.23
C VAL A 289 17.53 -4.66 1.15
N PHE A 290 16.47 -5.43 0.90
CA PHE A 290 16.50 -6.89 0.93
C PHE A 290 16.76 -7.56 -0.43
N ASN A 291 16.55 -6.86 -1.55
CA ASN A 291 16.93 -7.36 -2.87
C ASN A 291 18.35 -6.89 -3.21
N LYS A 292 19.35 -7.74 -2.94
CA LYS A 292 20.77 -7.43 -3.20
C LYS A 292 21.02 -6.98 -4.63
N GLN A 293 20.38 -7.61 -5.62
CA GLN A 293 20.54 -7.26 -7.02
C GLN A 293 20.04 -5.83 -7.28
N PHE A 294 18.87 -5.50 -6.74
CA PHE A 294 18.26 -4.18 -6.86
C PHE A 294 19.10 -3.10 -6.15
N ARG A 295 19.52 -3.38 -4.92
CA ARG A 295 20.38 -2.51 -4.11
C ARG A 295 21.67 -2.13 -4.84
N THR A 296 22.38 -3.12 -5.38
CA THR A 296 23.64 -2.88 -6.10
C THR A 296 23.42 -2.02 -7.35
N CYS A 297 22.31 -2.20 -8.08
CA CYS A 297 21.98 -1.35 -9.22
C CYS A 297 21.67 0.09 -8.81
N MET A 298 20.86 0.27 -7.77
CA MET A 298 20.49 1.59 -7.28
C MET A 298 21.70 2.37 -6.78
N LEU A 299 22.57 1.72 -5.99
CA LEU A 299 23.81 2.35 -5.52
C LEU A 299 24.70 2.74 -6.70
N ALA A 300 24.85 1.87 -7.71
CA ALA A 300 25.60 2.20 -8.92
C ALA A 300 25.00 3.39 -9.69
N MET A 301 23.67 3.47 -9.82
CA MET A 301 22.99 4.60 -10.47
C MET A 301 23.18 5.91 -9.71
N MET A 302 23.22 5.86 -8.39
CA MET A 302 23.46 7.03 -7.54
C MET A 302 24.95 7.42 -7.42
N GLY A 303 25.85 6.74 -8.16
CA GLY A 303 27.29 6.98 -8.06
C GLY A 303 27.94 6.50 -6.75
N MET A 304 27.22 5.68 -5.98
CA MET A 304 27.66 5.10 -4.70
C MET A 304 28.11 3.63 -4.86
N GLY A 305 28.26 3.15 -6.09
CA GLY A 305 28.65 1.77 -6.40
C GLY A 305 30.16 1.61 -6.41
N GLY A 306 30.72 1.20 -5.27
CA GLY A 306 32.00 0.48 -5.21
C GLY A 306 31.81 -1.01 -5.43
#